data_AF-A0A164WKM4-F1
#
_entry.id   AF-A0A164WKM4-F1
#
_cell.length_a   1.000
_cell.length_b   1.000
_cell.length_c   1.000
_cell.angle_alpha   90.00
_cell.angle_beta   90.00
_cell.angle_gamma   90.00
#
_symmetry.space_group_name_H-M   'P 1'
#
loop_
_entity.id
_entity.type
_entity.pdbx_description
1 polymer ?
#
loop_
_entity_poly.entity_id
_entity_poly.type
_entity_poly.pdbx_seq_one_letter_code
_entity_poly.pdbx_strand_id
1 'polypeptide(L)'
;MVLFKDSPEYVARKNNKFEPVNVTFKEIHSAVPKEIFVRNSAWGLYYWGRDVAQSLLFWYLATYIDPFAASPVVAAYGKTAQFAVKWGLWATYWWWQSLTWGGMWCLGHEAGHETLSPHTLVNQFIGFTLHSWILVPFYSWKYSHAIHHKATGHMDKDEIYVPYVRQDFKLPPEQVATKRDYMEVFEEAPIVALARLIIMQTLGYQLYLTLNTMGSPMYPPGTNHFEPESPIFKKEQRRMVVLSDIGVGAVAAILAYATYKSSLSAFIKYYLVTYFLANHCSASLRVVLTTFLQHSDPTLPHYRSGEWNFIRGANATVDRPVLGWIGRFFLHNVSHDHVAHHYFSRVPFYNQPTTTKVLKEVLGDHYNYDSTNCFYALWRSFNECQFVEPEGDIVFYKNKNGVVAREVSPTMKSLKAVPPAVTERPELVAHLTEM
;
A
#
# COMPACT_ATOMS: atom_id res chain seq x y z
N MET A 1 -23.98 -6.74 9.48
CA MET A 1 -22.96 -6.52 8.43
C MET A 1 -22.87 -7.80 7.62
N VAL A 2 -23.19 -7.78 6.32
CA VAL A 2 -23.07 -8.98 5.48
C VAL A 2 -21.58 -9.14 5.15
N LEU A 3 -20.95 -10.19 5.65
CA LEU A 3 -19.49 -10.40 5.55
C LEU A 3 -18.99 -10.62 4.11
N PHE A 4 -19.85 -11.14 3.23
CA PHE A 4 -19.50 -11.59 1.89
C PHE A 4 -20.38 -10.93 0.83
N LYS A 5 -20.52 -9.62 0.90
CA LYS A 5 -21.27 -8.85 -0.10
C LYS A 5 -20.58 -7.52 -0.33
N ASP A 6 -20.57 -7.12 -1.60
CA ASP A 6 -20.12 -5.80 -2.00
C ASP A 6 -20.98 -4.70 -1.36
N SER A 7 -20.32 -3.62 -0.99
CA SER A 7 -20.97 -2.43 -0.44
C SER A 7 -21.84 -1.72 -1.49
N PRO A 8 -22.90 -0.99 -1.06
CA PRO A 8 -23.69 -0.17 -1.98
C PRO A 8 -22.86 0.83 -2.77
N GLU A 9 -21.84 1.43 -2.13
CA GLU A 9 -20.96 2.42 -2.78
C GLU A 9 -20.13 1.78 -3.90
N TYR A 10 -19.55 0.59 -3.65
CA TYR A 10 -18.81 -0.15 -4.66
C TYR A 10 -19.72 -0.57 -5.82
N VAL A 11 -20.91 -1.10 -5.54
CA VAL A 11 -21.86 -1.53 -6.58
C VAL A 11 -22.32 -0.35 -7.43
N ALA A 12 -22.63 0.80 -6.81
CA ALA A 12 -22.98 2.02 -7.53
C ALA A 12 -21.85 2.47 -8.46
N ARG A 13 -20.61 2.51 -7.95
CA ARG A 13 -19.44 2.89 -8.75
C ARG A 13 -19.18 1.92 -9.92
N LYS A 14 -19.38 0.62 -9.71
CA LYS A 14 -19.23 -0.43 -10.74
C LYS A 14 -20.25 -0.27 -11.86
N ASN A 15 -21.50 0.06 -11.53
CA ASN A 15 -22.59 0.22 -12.49
C ASN A 15 -22.51 1.52 -13.29
N ASN A 16 -21.85 2.55 -12.76
CA ASN A 16 -21.67 3.83 -13.44
C ASN A 16 -20.52 3.76 -14.45
N LYS A 17 -20.72 4.38 -15.63
CA LYS A 17 -19.60 4.59 -16.57
C LYS A 17 -18.55 5.52 -15.93
N PHE A 18 -17.30 5.34 -16.31
CA PHE A 18 -16.19 6.12 -15.79
C PHE A 18 -15.99 7.40 -16.59
N GLU A 19 -15.94 8.52 -15.87
CA GLU A 19 -15.55 9.81 -16.40
C GLU A 19 -14.37 10.33 -15.55
N PRO A 20 -13.26 10.76 -16.19
CA PRO A 20 -12.13 11.29 -15.45
C PRO A 20 -12.51 12.54 -14.67
N VAL A 21 -11.92 12.69 -13.49
CA VAL A 21 -12.02 13.93 -12.73
C VAL A 21 -11.45 15.07 -13.58
N ASN A 22 -12.26 16.12 -13.73
CA ASN A 22 -11.88 17.35 -14.45
C ASN A 22 -11.79 18.56 -13.52
N VAL A 23 -11.79 18.34 -12.20
CA VAL A 23 -11.58 19.38 -11.19
C VAL A 23 -10.11 19.81 -11.22
N THR A 24 -9.88 21.11 -11.13
CA THR A 24 -8.53 21.66 -11.10
C THR A 24 -7.90 21.57 -9.71
N PHE A 25 -6.58 21.48 -9.63
CA PHE A 25 -5.87 21.53 -8.35
C PHE A 25 -6.20 22.79 -7.54
N LYS A 26 -6.43 23.92 -8.23
CA LYS A 26 -6.77 25.20 -7.58
C LYS A 26 -8.12 25.12 -6.86
N GLU A 27 -9.13 24.51 -7.46
CA GLU A 27 -10.45 24.36 -6.83
C GLU A 27 -10.36 23.51 -5.56
N ILE A 28 -9.68 22.36 -5.65
CA ILE A 28 -9.49 21.45 -4.51
C ILE A 28 -8.69 22.13 -3.41
N HIS A 29 -7.57 22.77 -3.74
CA HIS A 29 -6.74 23.47 -2.78
C HIS A 29 -7.46 24.67 -2.14
N SER A 30 -8.37 25.34 -2.84
CA SER A 30 -9.10 26.49 -2.30
C SER A 30 -10.23 26.09 -1.35
N ALA A 31 -10.77 24.88 -1.49
CA ALA A 31 -11.79 24.35 -0.59
C ALA A 31 -11.23 23.89 0.76
N VAL A 32 -9.94 23.59 0.82
CA VAL A 32 -9.30 23.01 2.00
C VAL A 32 -8.80 24.12 2.95
N PRO A 33 -9.17 24.09 4.25
CA PRO A 33 -8.72 25.09 5.22
C PRO A 33 -7.19 25.10 5.39
N LYS A 34 -6.58 26.27 5.61
CA LYS A 34 -5.10 26.35 5.75
C LYS A 34 -4.61 25.70 7.04
N GLU A 35 -5.46 25.65 8.05
CA GLU A 35 -5.18 25.15 9.39
C GLU A 35 -4.87 23.65 9.36
N ILE A 36 -5.41 22.90 8.40
CA ILE A 36 -5.16 21.45 8.31
C ILE A 36 -3.72 21.11 7.93
N PHE A 37 -2.95 22.05 7.38
CA PHE A 37 -1.52 21.88 7.06
C PHE A 37 -0.60 22.18 8.26
N VAL A 38 -1.15 22.66 9.37
CA VAL A 38 -0.36 23.00 10.56
C VAL A 38 0.12 21.71 11.22
N ARG A 39 1.45 21.58 11.28
CA ARG A 39 2.17 20.45 11.89
C ARG A 39 2.51 20.78 13.33
N ASN A 40 2.27 19.85 14.23
CA ASN A 40 2.52 20.01 15.66
C ASN A 40 3.47 18.93 16.18
N SER A 41 4.69 19.35 16.55
CA SER A 41 5.73 18.46 17.09
C SER A 41 5.29 17.70 18.34
N ALA A 42 4.47 18.31 19.21
CA ALA A 42 3.99 17.65 20.43
C ALA A 42 3.06 16.49 20.08
N TRP A 43 2.17 16.67 19.09
CA TRP A 43 1.35 15.58 18.58
C TRP A 43 2.19 14.48 17.91
N GLY A 44 3.16 14.84 17.05
CA GLY A 44 4.05 13.87 16.44
C GLY A 44 4.82 13.03 17.46
N LEU A 45 5.40 13.67 18.47
CA LEU A 45 6.14 13.01 19.56
C LEU A 45 5.23 12.20 20.48
N TYR A 46 4.01 12.67 20.74
CA TYR A 46 3.01 11.94 21.52
C TYR A 46 2.67 10.61 20.86
N TYR A 47 2.35 10.59 19.57
CA TYR A 47 1.99 9.35 18.86
C TYR A 47 3.18 8.41 18.70
N TRP A 48 4.38 8.95 18.44
CA TRP A 48 5.61 8.16 18.46
C TRP A 48 5.84 7.49 19.82
N GLY A 49 5.77 8.27 20.91
CA GLY A 49 5.93 7.77 22.27
C GLY A 49 4.83 6.76 22.65
N ARG A 50 3.58 7.00 22.25
CA ARG A 50 2.45 6.10 22.46
C ARG A 50 2.69 4.73 21.83
N ASP A 51 3.05 4.69 20.54
CA ASP A 51 3.22 3.44 19.82
C ASP A 51 4.43 2.65 20.36
N VAL A 52 5.53 3.33 20.69
CA VAL A 52 6.69 2.72 21.36
C VAL A 52 6.32 2.18 22.73
N ALA A 53 5.66 2.97 23.58
CA ALA A 53 5.24 2.54 24.92
C ALA A 53 4.27 1.37 24.87
N GLN A 54 3.31 1.38 23.93
CA GLN A 54 2.38 0.29 23.72
C GLN A 54 3.09 -0.99 23.28
N SER A 55 4.06 -0.88 22.37
CA SER A 55 4.89 -2.02 21.94
C SER A 55 5.69 -2.60 23.11
N LEU A 56 6.30 -1.76 23.94
CA LEU A 56 7.04 -2.20 25.12
C LEU A 56 6.12 -2.84 26.17
N LEU A 57 4.93 -2.28 26.38
CA LEU A 57 3.92 -2.82 27.30
C LEU A 57 3.46 -4.22 26.85
N PHE A 58 3.11 -4.40 25.59
CA PHE A 58 2.68 -5.70 25.06
C PHE A 58 3.81 -6.72 25.13
N TRP A 59 5.05 -6.34 24.79
CA TRP A 59 6.22 -7.20 25.00
C TRP A 59 6.41 -7.59 26.47
N TYR A 60 6.31 -6.62 27.40
CA TYR A 60 6.45 -6.85 28.83
C TYR A 60 5.36 -7.82 29.35
N LEU A 61 4.10 -7.61 28.98
CA LEU A 61 3.00 -8.52 29.33
C LEU A 61 3.23 -9.92 28.75
N ALA A 62 3.79 -10.02 27.54
CA ALA A 62 4.09 -11.31 26.92
C ALA A 62 5.12 -12.14 27.71
N THR A 63 6.00 -11.50 28.48
CA THR A 63 6.96 -12.21 29.36
C THR A 63 6.28 -13.04 30.44
N TYR A 64 5.03 -12.73 30.79
CA TYR A 64 4.24 -13.48 31.78
C TYR A 64 3.42 -14.62 31.18
N ILE A 65 3.32 -14.75 29.85
CA ILE A 65 2.45 -15.76 29.19
C ILE A 65 2.88 -17.18 29.55
N ASP A 66 4.16 -17.51 29.32
CA ASP A 66 4.68 -18.85 29.55
C ASP A 66 4.66 -19.22 31.06
N PRO A 67 5.09 -18.34 32.00
CA PRO A 67 4.94 -18.58 33.44
C PRO A 67 3.49 -18.75 33.90
N PHE A 68 2.57 -17.93 33.40
CA PHE A 68 1.15 -18.00 33.78
C PHE A 68 0.50 -19.29 33.27
N ALA A 69 0.76 -19.67 32.03
CA ALA A 69 0.22 -20.91 31.47
C ALA A 69 0.76 -22.18 32.17
N ALA A 70 1.97 -22.10 32.74
CA ALA A 70 2.57 -23.16 33.56
C ALA A 70 2.18 -23.09 35.04
N SER A 71 1.40 -22.08 35.47
CA SER A 71 1.04 -21.90 36.87
C SER A 71 0.18 -23.05 37.40
N PRO A 72 0.23 -23.34 38.72
CA PRO A 72 -0.61 -24.38 39.34
C PRO A 72 -2.11 -24.18 39.07
N VAL A 73 -2.55 -22.92 38.95
CA VAL A 73 -3.95 -22.56 38.66
C VAL A 73 -4.39 -23.11 37.31
N VAL A 74 -3.63 -22.85 36.24
CA VAL A 74 -3.95 -23.37 34.91
C VAL A 74 -3.69 -24.87 34.84
N ALA A 75 -2.65 -25.34 35.54
CA ALA A 75 -2.29 -26.74 35.55
C ALA A 75 -3.34 -27.66 36.17
N ALA A 76 -4.11 -27.16 37.15
CA ALA A 76 -5.23 -27.88 37.76
C ALA A 76 -6.31 -28.31 36.75
N TYR A 77 -6.44 -27.60 35.62
CA TYR A 77 -7.40 -27.92 34.55
C TYR A 77 -6.84 -28.87 33.48
N GLY A 78 -5.64 -29.42 33.68
CA GLY A 78 -5.01 -30.41 32.81
C GLY A 78 -4.18 -29.84 31.66
N LYS A 79 -3.47 -30.74 30.96
CA LYS A 79 -2.48 -30.36 29.91
C LYS A 79 -3.11 -29.67 28.71
N THR A 80 -4.33 -30.06 28.33
CA THR A 80 -5.06 -29.43 27.21
C THR A 80 -5.38 -27.97 27.52
N ALA A 81 -5.80 -27.67 28.76
CA ALA A 81 -6.07 -26.30 29.18
C ALA A 81 -4.79 -25.45 29.18
N GLN A 82 -3.67 -25.97 29.67
CA GLN A 82 -2.38 -25.27 29.60
C GLN A 82 -1.98 -24.93 28.16
N PHE A 83 -2.13 -25.89 27.24
CA PHE A 83 -1.82 -25.67 25.82
C PHE A 83 -2.72 -24.58 25.21
N ALA A 84 -4.03 -24.67 25.43
CA ALA A 84 -5.00 -23.72 24.90
C ALA A 84 -4.79 -22.31 25.45
N VAL A 85 -4.57 -22.18 26.77
CA VAL A 85 -4.31 -20.88 27.42
C VAL A 85 -3.00 -20.27 26.91
N LYS A 86 -1.91 -21.06 26.88
CA LYS A 86 -0.61 -20.60 26.40
C LYS A 86 -0.72 -20.03 24.99
N TRP A 87 -1.23 -20.81 24.04
CA TRP A 87 -1.25 -20.40 22.65
C TRP A 87 -2.35 -19.38 22.34
N GLY A 88 -3.45 -19.37 23.08
CA GLY A 88 -4.46 -18.31 23.01
C GLY A 88 -3.91 -16.95 23.46
N LEU A 89 -3.11 -16.93 24.53
CA LEU A 89 -2.42 -15.71 24.98
C LEU A 89 -1.34 -15.27 24.00
N TRP A 90 -0.55 -16.20 23.45
CA TRP A 90 0.42 -15.88 22.38
C TRP A 90 -0.26 -15.31 21.13
N ALA A 91 -1.37 -15.91 20.67
CA ALA A 91 -2.15 -15.39 19.56
C ALA A 91 -2.69 -13.98 19.84
N THR A 92 -3.13 -13.72 21.06
CA THR A 92 -3.58 -12.39 21.49
C THR A 92 -2.45 -11.37 21.45
N TYR A 93 -1.27 -11.72 21.98
CA TYR A 93 -0.07 -10.88 21.89
C TYR A 93 0.29 -10.58 20.43
N TRP A 94 0.40 -11.60 19.59
CA TRP A 94 0.76 -11.44 18.18
C TRP A 94 -0.23 -10.55 17.42
N TRP A 95 -1.53 -10.68 17.70
CA TRP A 95 -2.55 -9.84 17.09
C TRP A 95 -2.37 -8.35 17.46
N TRP A 96 -2.28 -8.02 18.74
CA TRP A 96 -2.19 -6.62 19.22
C TRP A 96 -0.80 -6.00 19.01
N GLN A 97 0.26 -6.78 19.16
CA GLN A 97 1.61 -6.32 18.91
C GLN A 97 1.82 -5.98 17.44
N SER A 98 1.35 -6.84 16.52
CA SER A 98 1.44 -6.55 15.08
C SER A 98 0.62 -5.31 14.67
N LEU A 99 -0.52 -5.08 15.34
CA LEU A 99 -1.37 -3.88 15.24
C LEU A 99 -0.56 -2.63 15.52
N THR A 100 0.20 -2.67 16.61
CA THR A 100 1.07 -1.58 17.05
C THR A 100 2.19 -1.33 16.06
N TRP A 101 2.82 -2.39 15.55
CA TRP A 101 3.93 -2.26 14.61
C TRP A 101 3.48 -1.81 13.21
N GLY A 102 2.27 -2.16 12.77
CA GLY A 102 1.69 -1.52 11.59
C GLY A 102 1.40 -0.03 11.82
N GLY A 103 1.02 0.36 13.05
CA GLY A 103 0.97 1.77 13.47
C GLY A 103 2.32 2.47 13.38
N MET A 104 3.40 1.81 13.82
CA MET A 104 4.76 2.30 13.66
C MET A 104 5.15 2.47 12.19
N TRP A 105 4.73 1.53 11.33
CA TRP A 105 4.93 1.66 9.88
C TRP A 105 4.21 2.91 9.34
N CYS A 106 2.94 3.10 9.70
CA CYS A 106 2.14 4.27 9.32
C CYS A 106 2.75 5.59 9.84
N LEU A 107 3.25 5.65 11.08
CA LEU A 107 3.95 6.84 11.58
C LEU A 107 5.27 7.09 10.87
N GLY A 108 6.05 6.05 10.58
CA GLY A 108 7.25 6.21 9.78
C GLY A 108 6.93 6.66 8.34
N HIS A 109 5.80 6.23 7.79
CA HIS A 109 5.26 6.73 6.52
C HIS A 109 4.94 8.23 6.60
N GLU A 110 4.21 8.67 7.62
CA GLU A 110 3.89 10.09 7.87
C GLU A 110 5.16 10.94 8.10
N ALA A 111 6.15 10.37 8.80
CA ALA A 111 7.45 10.98 8.98
C ALA A 111 8.20 11.14 7.65
N GLY A 112 8.06 10.19 6.73
CA GLY A 112 8.57 10.27 5.36
C GLY A 112 7.98 11.45 4.58
N HIS A 113 6.74 11.82 4.87
CA HIS A 113 6.05 12.98 4.29
C HIS A 113 6.30 14.30 5.03
N GLU A 114 7.09 14.28 6.11
CA GLU A 114 7.42 15.44 6.94
C GLU A 114 6.19 16.07 7.63
N THR A 115 5.20 15.23 8.00
CA THR A 115 3.90 15.70 8.55
C THR A 115 3.82 15.67 10.07
N LEU A 116 4.68 14.93 10.77
CA LEU A 116 4.62 14.81 12.23
C LEU A 116 5.14 16.06 12.95
N SER A 117 6.09 16.76 12.36
CA SER A 117 6.71 17.96 12.93
C SER A 117 7.05 19.00 11.84
N PRO A 118 7.03 20.31 12.15
CA PRO A 118 7.65 21.32 11.30
C PRO A 118 9.18 21.16 11.17
N HIS A 119 9.83 20.41 12.06
CA HIS A 119 11.27 20.18 12.03
C HIS A 119 11.63 18.87 11.36
N THR A 120 12.34 18.95 10.24
CA THR A 120 12.71 17.77 9.45
C THR A 120 13.55 16.75 10.21
N LEU A 121 14.43 17.19 11.10
CA LEU A 121 15.24 16.26 11.91
C LEU A 121 14.37 15.42 12.84
N VAL A 122 13.27 15.96 13.37
CA VAL A 122 12.34 15.21 14.22
C VAL A 122 11.61 14.14 13.41
N ASN A 123 11.10 14.50 12.23
CA ASN A 123 10.48 13.52 11.33
C ASN A 123 11.48 12.43 10.95
N GLN A 124 12.69 12.80 10.52
CA GLN A 124 13.71 11.83 10.14
C GLN A 124 14.10 10.91 11.30
N PHE A 125 14.24 11.43 12.51
CA PHE A 125 14.50 10.60 13.69
C PHE A 125 13.36 9.60 13.97
N ILE A 126 12.11 10.07 13.99
CA ILE A 126 10.94 9.21 14.22
C ILE A 126 10.84 8.14 13.14
N GLY A 127 10.90 8.54 11.86
CA GLY A 127 10.79 7.61 10.75
C GLY A 127 11.93 6.60 10.71
N PHE A 128 13.17 7.06 10.86
CA PHE A 128 14.35 6.20 10.86
C PHE A 128 14.30 5.17 11.98
N THR A 129 13.95 5.56 13.21
CA THR A 129 13.89 4.65 14.35
C THR A 129 12.76 3.62 14.21
N LEU A 130 11.56 4.07 13.86
CA LEU A 130 10.39 3.19 13.72
C LEU A 130 10.54 2.22 12.55
N HIS A 131 10.88 2.69 11.35
CA HIS A 131 11.05 1.84 10.17
C HIS A 131 12.23 0.89 10.32
N SER A 132 13.37 1.32 10.87
CA SER A 132 14.49 0.40 11.12
C SER A 132 14.11 -0.72 12.08
N TRP A 133 13.34 -0.42 13.14
CA TRP A 133 12.86 -1.43 14.10
C TRP A 133 12.01 -2.51 13.43
N ILE A 134 11.25 -2.17 12.39
CA ILE A 134 10.44 -3.11 11.61
C ILE A 134 11.12 -3.50 10.28
N LEU A 135 12.45 -3.40 10.21
CA LEU A 135 13.32 -3.76 9.08
C LEU A 135 12.92 -3.14 7.73
N VAL A 136 12.42 -1.91 7.76
CA VAL A 136 12.14 -1.10 6.57
C VAL A 136 13.26 -0.07 6.41
N PRO A 137 13.92 0.01 5.23
CA PRO A 137 14.92 1.03 4.97
C PRO A 137 14.24 2.40 4.79
N PHE A 138 14.19 3.21 5.85
CA PHE A 138 13.39 4.44 5.94
C PHE A 138 13.59 5.41 4.76
N TYR A 139 14.84 5.80 4.46
CA TYR A 139 15.09 6.80 3.42
C TYR A 139 14.86 6.22 2.02
N SER A 140 15.25 4.96 1.79
CA SER A 140 14.94 4.26 0.54
C SER A 140 13.45 4.23 0.26
N TRP A 141 12.66 3.78 1.24
CA TRP A 141 11.21 3.76 1.15
C TRP A 141 10.62 5.16 1.01
N LYS A 142 11.11 6.15 1.77
CA LYS A 142 10.67 7.56 1.68
C LYS A 142 10.85 8.11 0.26
N TYR A 143 11.97 7.82 -0.40
CA TYR A 143 12.25 8.34 -1.73
C TYR A 143 11.43 7.66 -2.81
N SER A 144 11.32 6.33 -2.81
CA SER A 144 10.45 5.62 -3.77
C SER A 144 8.99 6.00 -3.56
N HIS A 145 8.53 6.05 -2.30
CA HIS A 145 7.16 6.45 -1.99
C HIS A 145 6.84 7.91 -2.37
N ALA A 146 7.82 8.82 -2.33
CA ALA A 146 7.63 10.17 -2.85
C ALA A 146 7.50 10.23 -4.39
N ILE A 147 8.07 9.25 -5.12
CA ILE A 147 7.85 9.08 -6.56
C ILE A 147 6.46 8.51 -6.80
N HIS A 148 6.05 7.49 -6.04
CA HIS A 148 4.69 6.92 -6.04
C HIS A 148 3.64 8.03 -5.96
N HIS A 149 3.69 8.90 -4.94
CA HIS A 149 2.72 9.99 -4.79
C HIS A 149 2.71 10.99 -5.96
N LYS A 150 3.81 11.13 -6.68
CA LYS A 150 3.88 12.00 -7.85
C LYS A 150 3.38 11.32 -9.12
N ALA A 151 3.28 10.00 -9.14
CA ALA A 151 2.99 9.22 -10.34
C ALA A 151 1.89 8.17 -10.13
N THR A 152 1.13 8.24 -9.02
CA THR A 152 0.14 7.23 -8.66
C THR A 152 -0.84 6.99 -9.82
N GLY A 153 -1.10 5.72 -10.13
CA GLY A 153 -1.99 5.31 -11.22
C GLY A 153 -1.42 5.52 -12.62
N HIS A 154 -0.15 5.92 -12.77
CA HIS A 154 0.52 5.99 -14.07
C HIS A 154 1.11 4.61 -14.45
N MET A 155 0.79 4.11 -15.64
CA MET A 155 1.22 2.77 -16.07
C MET A 155 2.73 2.55 -16.12
N ASP A 156 3.51 3.59 -16.45
CA ASP A 156 4.97 3.45 -16.53
C ASP A 156 5.71 4.00 -15.29
N LYS A 157 5.20 5.08 -14.67
CA LYS A 157 5.95 5.88 -13.70
C LYS A 157 5.58 5.62 -12.24
N ASP A 158 4.50 4.89 -11.98
CA ASP A 158 4.15 4.51 -10.61
C ASP A 158 5.15 3.48 -10.07
N GLU A 159 5.41 3.53 -8.78
CA GLU A 159 6.43 2.73 -8.10
C GLU A 159 5.89 1.44 -7.50
N ILE A 160 4.57 1.30 -7.37
CA ILE A 160 3.98 0.18 -6.66
C ILE A 160 2.62 -0.21 -7.25
N TYR A 161 2.37 -1.51 -7.32
CA TYR A 161 1.14 -2.11 -7.86
C TYR A 161 0.87 -1.74 -9.32
N VAL A 162 1.93 -1.53 -10.12
CA VAL A 162 1.78 -1.34 -11.56
C VAL A 162 1.16 -2.61 -12.16
N PRO A 163 0.03 -2.52 -12.87
CA PRO A 163 -0.58 -3.69 -13.48
C PRO A 163 0.31 -4.32 -14.53
N TYR A 164 0.31 -5.65 -14.56
CA TYR A 164 0.80 -6.39 -15.73
C TYR A 164 -0.07 -6.07 -16.95
N VAL A 165 0.55 -6.03 -18.12
CA VAL A 165 -0.13 -5.89 -19.40
C VAL A 165 -0.39 -7.26 -20.01
N ARG A 166 -1.37 -7.37 -20.90
CA ARG A 166 -1.71 -8.62 -21.61
C ARG A 166 -0.48 -9.39 -22.12
N GLN A 167 0.51 -8.67 -22.65
CA GLN A 167 1.71 -9.24 -23.26
C GLN A 167 2.59 -10.01 -22.27
N ASP A 168 2.57 -9.62 -20.98
CA ASP A 168 3.32 -10.30 -19.91
C ASP A 168 2.86 -11.75 -19.72
N PHE A 169 1.59 -12.01 -20.04
CA PHE A 169 0.97 -13.33 -19.97
C PHE A 169 0.99 -14.10 -21.30
N LYS A 170 1.60 -13.53 -22.36
CA LYS A 170 1.63 -14.12 -23.71
C LYS A 170 0.25 -14.47 -24.28
N LEU A 171 -0.77 -13.72 -23.86
CA LEU A 171 -2.15 -13.91 -24.32
C LEU A 171 -2.30 -13.41 -25.77
N PRO A 172 -3.17 -14.04 -26.58
CA PRO A 172 -3.48 -13.56 -27.93
C PRO A 172 -4.18 -12.20 -27.91
N PRO A 173 -4.19 -11.46 -29.04
CA PRO A 173 -4.86 -10.16 -29.15
C PRO A 173 -6.33 -10.21 -28.72
N GLU A 174 -6.86 -9.11 -28.17
CA GLU A 174 -8.21 -9.05 -27.59
C GLU A 174 -9.30 -9.59 -28.52
N GLN A 175 -9.19 -9.22 -29.79
CA GLN A 175 -10.21 -9.43 -30.79
C GLN A 175 -10.37 -10.92 -31.14
N VAL A 176 -9.35 -11.73 -30.84
CA VAL A 176 -9.33 -13.17 -31.10
C VAL A 176 -9.24 -14.01 -29.82
N ALA A 177 -8.93 -13.39 -28.68
CA ALA A 177 -8.84 -14.07 -27.40
C ALA A 177 -10.19 -14.69 -27.01
N THR A 178 -10.15 -15.97 -26.67
CA THR A 178 -11.30 -16.73 -26.23
C THR A 178 -11.25 -16.92 -24.71
N LYS A 179 -12.38 -17.34 -24.14
CA LYS A 179 -12.44 -17.70 -22.73
C LYS A 179 -11.42 -18.79 -22.35
N ARG A 180 -11.07 -19.69 -23.29
CA ARG A 180 -10.11 -20.77 -23.05
C ARG A 180 -8.70 -20.23 -22.82
N ASP A 181 -8.29 -19.22 -23.58
CA ASP A 181 -6.96 -18.61 -23.44
C ASP A 181 -6.77 -18.00 -22.04
N TYR A 182 -7.81 -17.34 -21.53
CA TYR A 182 -7.78 -16.80 -20.17
C TYR A 182 -7.83 -17.90 -19.10
N MET A 183 -8.59 -18.98 -19.33
CA MET A 183 -8.63 -20.11 -18.41
C MET A 183 -7.27 -20.81 -18.34
N GLU A 184 -6.57 -21.00 -19.46
CA GLU A 184 -5.24 -21.63 -19.46
C GLU A 184 -4.22 -20.87 -18.60
N VAL A 185 -4.30 -19.54 -18.58
CA VAL A 185 -3.37 -18.68 -17.82
C VAL A 185 -3.82 -18.45 -16.39
N PHE A 186 -5.11 -18.21 -16.15
CA PHE A 186 -5.64 -17.69 -14.89
C PHE A 186 -6.59 -18.65 -14.16
N GLU A 187 -7.01 -19.76 -14.77
CA GLU A 187 -7.80 -20.76 -14.06
C GLU A 187 -6.90 -21.55 -13.12
N GLU A 188 -6.96 -21.16 -11.86
CA GLU A 188 -6.32 -21.88 -10.78
C GLU A 188 -7.38 -22.37 -9.77
N ALA A 189 -7.10 -23.51 -9.14
CA ALA A 189 -7.94 -24.00 -8.06
C ALA A 189 -8.01 -22.94 -6.93
N PRO A 190 -9.16 -22.75 -6.25
CA PRO A 190 -9.28 -21.73 -5.20
C PRO A 190 -8.20 -21.80 -4.11
N ILE A 191 -7.69 -23.01 -3.83
CA ILE A 191 -6.59 -23.23 -2.89
C ILE A 191 -5.25 -22.65 -3.38
N VAL A 192 -5.01 -22.66 -4.69
CA VAL A 192 -3.80 -22.08 -5.31
C VAL A 192 -3.89 -20.56 -5.30
N ALA A 193 -5.05 -19.99 -5.65
CA ALA A 193 -5.30 -18.55 -5.51
C ALA A 193 -5.11 -18.09 -4.06
N LEU A 194 -5.63 -18.84 -3.10
CA LEU A 194 -5.43 -18.56 -1.68
C LEU A 194 -3.96 -18.67 -1.27
N ALA A 195 -3.22 -19.67 -1.74
CA ALA A 195 -1.80 -19.80 -1.47
C ALA A 195 -0.99 -18.62 -2.05
N ARG A 196 -1.27 -18.19 -3.28
CA ARG A 196 -0.64 -17.01 -3.89
C ARG A 196 -0.98 -15.74 -3.14
N LEU A 197 -2.23 -15.57 -2.70
CA LEU A 197 -2.63 -14.44 -1.87
C LEU A 197 -1.86 -14.45 -0.54
N ILE A 198 -1.75 -15.61 0.12
CA ILE A 198 -0.95 -15.75 1.34
C ILE A 198 0.51 -15.40 1.07
N ILE A 199 1.12 -15.85 -0.04
CA ILE A 199 2.49 -15.49 -0.43
C ILE A 199 2.62 -13.98 -0.67
N MET A 200 1.71 -13.37 -1.43
CA MET A 200 1.71 -11.94 -1.70
C MET A 200 1.63 -11.13 -0.42
N GLN A 201 0.73 -11.51 0.48
CA GLN A 201 0.67 -10.88 1.79
C GLN A 201 2.03 -11.12 2.49
N THR A 202 2.46 -12.39 2.65
CA THR A 202 3.55 -12.81 3.56
C THR A 202 4.97 -12.44 3.12
N LEU A 203 5.20 -12.30 1.82
CA LEU A 203 6.51 -12.04 1.25
C LEU A 203 6.50 -10.86 0.28
N GLY A 204 5.33 -10.41 -0.20
CA GLY A 204 5.25 -9.41 -1.27
C GLY A 204 5.97 -8.11 -0.96
N TYR A 205 5.93 -7.62 0.28
CA TYR A 205 6.67 -6.41 0.63
C TYR A 205 8.19 -6.61 0.67
N GLN A 206 8.68 -7.78 1.12
CA GLN A 206 10.13 -8.07 1.03
C GLN A 206 10.58 -8.24 -0.42
N LEU A 207 9.77 -8.93 -1.23
CA LEU A 207 10.03 -9.09 -2.66
C LEU A 207 10.01 -7.73 -3.39
N TYR A 208 9.14 -6.81 -2.98
CA TYR A 208 9.15 -5.44 -3.48
C TYR A 208 10.44 -4.70 -3.10
N LEU A 209 10.85 -4.75 -1.82
CA LEU A 209 12.07 -4.07 -1.39
C LEU A 209 13.34 -4.66 -2.03
N THR A 210 13.40 -5.99 -2.19
CA THR A 210 14.60 -6.71 -2.66
C THR A 210 14.69 -6.91 -4.17
N LEU A 211 13.55 -6.96 -4.87
CA LEU A 211 13.47 -7.30 -6.30
C LEU A 211 12.58 -6.32 -7.09
N ASN A 212 12.01 -5.30 -6.45
CA ASN A 212 11.09 -4.35 -7.06
C ASN A 212 9.88 -4.99 -7.77
N THR A 213 9.38 -6.12 -7.24
CA THR A 213 8.22 -6.83 -7.80
C THR A 213 6.98 -5.94 -7.82
N MET A 214 6.27 -5.88 -8.95
CA MET A 214 5.12 -4.98 -9.18
C MET A 214 5.46 -3.49 -9.04
N GLY A 215 6.74 -3.11 -9.11
CA GLY A 215 7.19 -1.73 -9.22
C GLY A 215 7.22 -1.21 -10.66
N SER A 216 7.79 -0.03 -10.86
CA SER A 216 7.84 0.60 -12.18
C SER A 216 8.56 -0.29 -13.22
N PRO A 217 7.96 -0.50 -14.41
CA PRO A 217 8.59 -1.24 -15.51
C PRO A 217 9.73 -0.46 -16.19
N MET A 218 9.93 0.82 -15.85
CA MET A 218 11.05 1.62 -16.38
C MET A 218 12.40 1.16 -15.84
N TYR A 219 12.40 0.44 -14.72
CA TYR A 219 13.63 0.01 -14.07
C TYR A 219 14.13 -1.33 -14.64
N PRO A 220 15.46 -1.46 -14.83
CA PRO A 220 16.05 -2.73 -15.26
C PRO A 220 15.92 -3.82 -14.19
N PRO A 221 15.99 -5.11 -14.57
CA PRO A 221 16.04 -6.21 -13.63
C PRO A 221 17.17 -6.07 -12.60
N GLY A 222 16.90 -6.44 -11.34
CA GLY A 222 17.86 -6.30 -10.23
C GLY A 222 17.75 -5.00 -9.44
N THR A 223 16.87 -4.09 -9.87
CA THR A 223 16.52 -2.88 -9.12
C THR A 223 15.93 -3.23 -7.75
N ASN A 224 16.41 -2.56 -6.70
CA ASN A 224 15.99 -2.82 -5.33
C ASN A 224 16.17 -1.57 -4.44
N HIS A 225 15.67 -1.64 -3.21
CA HIS A 225 15.65 -0.53 -2.26
C HIS A 225 16.86 -0.46 -1.32
N PHE A 226 17.75 -1.45 -1.37
CA PHE A 226 18.94 -1.55 -0.51
C PHE A 226 20.23 -1.17 -1.24
N GLU A 227 20.21 -1.08 -2.57
CA GLU A 227 21.35 -0.67 -3.38
C GLU A 227 21.34 0.86 -3.53
N PRO A 228 22.31 1.61 -2.99
CA PRO A 228 22.37 3.06 -3.11
C PRO A 228 22.47 3.54 -4.56
N GLU A 229 23.09 2.75 -5.44
CA GLU A 229 23.21 3.06 -6.87
C GLU A 229 21.97 2.65 -7.69
N SER A 230 20.92 2.12 -7.04
CA SER A 230 19.67 1.73 -7.67
C SER A 230 19.06 2.87 -8.47
N PRO A 231 18.49 2.61 -9.66
CA PRO A 231 17.93 3.63 -10.55
C PRO A 231 16.68 4.33 -9.96
N ILE A 232 16.15 3.83 -8.84
CA ILE A 232 15.13 4.51 -8.04
C ILE A 232 15.66 5.84 -7.48
N PHE A 233 16.95 5.88 -7.10
CA PHE A 233 17.51 6.96 -6.29
C PHE A 233 18.38 7.93 -7.09
N LYS A 234 18.24 9.22 -6.76
CA LYS A 234 19.13 10.27 -7.28
C LYS A 234 20.48 10.22 -6.56
N LYS A 235 21.51 10.76 -7.21
CA LYS A 235 22.89 10.78 -6.65
C LYS A 235 22.97 11.43 -5.27
N GLU A 236 22.17 12.45 -5.01
CA GLU A 236 22.15 13.18 -3.73
C GLU A 236 21.48 12.38 -2.60
N GLN A 237 20.66 11.38 -2.94
CA GLN A 237 19.90 10.57 -1.98
C GLN A 237 20.68 9.36 -1.45
N ARG A 238 21.72 8.92 -2.17
CA ARG A 238 22.45 7.66 -1.93
C ARG A 238 23.05 7.55 -0.53
N ARG A 239 23.57 8.64 0.03
CA ARG A 239 24.11 8.65 1.40
C ARG A 239 23.05 8.32 2.45
N MET A 240 21.81 8.75 2.22
CA MET A 240 20.69 8.48 3.12
C MET A 240 20.15 7.06 2.93
N VAL A 241 20.25 6.50 1.72
CA VAL A 241 20.00 5.07 1.47
C VAL A 241 20.96 4.22 2.31
N VAL A 242 22.27 4.48 2.22
CA VAL A 242 23.28 3.80 3.05
C VAL A 242 22.96 3.92 4.54
N LEU A 243 22.54 5.11 5.01
CA LEU A 243 22.15 5.28 6.41
C LEU A 243 20.97 4.39 6.80
N SER A 244 19.98 4.22 5.91
CA SER A 244 18.86 3.28 6.11
C SER A 244 19.33 1.85 6.26
N ASP A 245 20.25 1.43 5.40
CA ASP A 245 20.80 0.06 5.41
C ASP A 245 21.58 -0.19 6.70
N ILE A 246 22.34 0.81 7.17
CA ILE A 246 22.99 0.77 8.49
C ILE A 246 21.95 0.63 9.60
N GLY A 247 20.83 1.35 9.53
CA GLY A 247 19.73 1.24 10.50
C GLY A 247 19.13 -0.16 10.57
N VAL A 248 18.79 -0.73 9.40
CA VAL A 248 18.27 -2.10 9.28
C VAL A 248 19.32 -3.11 9.77
N GLY A 249 20.57 -2.96 9.36
CA GLY A 249 21.69 -3.82 9.79
C GLY A 249 21.96 -3.76 11.29
N ALA A 250 21.85 -2.59 11.90
CA ALA A 250 21.99 -2.41 13.35
C ALA A 250 20.86 -3.14 14.10
N VAL A 251 19.61 -3.02 13.66
CA VAL A 251 18.49 -3.75 14.27
C VAL A 251 18.66 -5.25 14.07
N ALA A 252 19.06 -5.71 12.89
CA ALA A 252 19.35 -7.12 12.64
C ALA A 252 20.46 -7.66 13.56
N ALA A 253 21.52 -6.89 13.79
CA ALA A 253 22.59 -7.25 14.72
C ALA A 253 22.11 -7.29 16.19
N ILE A 254 21.28 -6.34 16.61
CA ILE A 254 20.65 -6.33 17.93
C ILE A 254 19.80 -7.59 18.12
N LEU A 255 18.99 -7.94 17.13
CA LEU A 255 18.13 -9.13 17.17
C LEU A 255 18.96 -10.42 17.19
N ALA A 256 20.03 -10.50 16.39
CA ALA A 256 20.94 -11.65 16.39
C ALA A 256 21.62 -11.82 17.76
N TYR A 257 22.10 -10.73 18.37
CA TYR A 257 22.70 -10.75 19.70
C TYR A 257 21.68 -11.12 20.78
N ALA A 258 20.47 -10.56 20.74
CA ALA A 258 19.39 -10.91 21.67
C ALA A 258 18.99 -12.38 21.53
N THR A 259 18.96 -12.92 20.31
CA THR A 259 18.68 -14.33 20.03
C THR A 259 19.77 -15.23 20.62
N TYR A 260 21.04 -14.86 20.45
CA TYR A 260 22.18 -15.56 21.03
C TYR A 260 22.13 -15.58 22.57
N LYS A 261 21.74 -14.48 23.20
CA LYS A 261 21.64 -14.36 24.67
C LYS A 261 20.40 -15.05 25.27
N SER A 262 19.32 -15.19 24.50
CA SER A 262 18.07 -15.79 24.94
C SER A 262 17.84 -17.15 24.30
N SER A 263 17.10 -17.22 23.19
CA SER A 263 16.95 -18.42 22.37
C SER A 263 16.32 -18.06 21.02
N LEU A 264 16.47 -18.96 20.05
CA LEU A 264 15.73 -18.88 18.78
C LEU A 264 14.20 -18.89 19.00
N SER A 265 13.70 -19.65 19.98
CA SER A 265 12.27 -19.69 20.30
C SER A 265 11.75 -18.33 20.78
N ALA A 266 12.53 -17.61 21.59
CA ALA A 266 12.19 -16.27 22.03
C ALA A 266 12.16 -15.29 20.84
N PHE A 267 13.17 -15.30 19.99
CA PHE A 267 13.17 -14.49 18.76
C PHE A 267 11.92 -14.74 17.90
N ILE A 268 11.58 -16.02 17.68
CA ILE A 268 10.41 -16.38 16.88
C ILE A 268 9.12 -15.82 17.50
N LYS A 269 8.91 -16.08 18.79
CA LYS A 269 7.66 -15.72 19.49
C LYS A 269 7.50 -14.21 19.67
N TYR A 270 8.55 -13.50 20.08
CA TYR A 270 8.43 -12.07 20.41
C TYR A 270 8.55 -11.19 19.17
N TYR A 271 9.46 -11.52 18.24
CA TYR A 271 9.80 -10.67 17.12
C TYR A 271 9.33 -11.23 15.78
N LEU A 272 9.76 -12.43 15.38
CA LEU A 272 9.56 -12.91 14.00
C LEU A 272 8.08 -13.05 13.62
N VAL A 273 7.27 -13.68 14.47
CA VAL A 273 5.83 -13.84 14.21
C VAL A 273 5.18 -12.47 14.14
N THR A 274 5.42 -11.61 15.12
CA THR A 274 4.93 -10.22 15.14
C THR A 274 5.31 -9.44 13.89
N TYR A 275 6.58 -9.53 13.48
CA TYR A 275 7.14 -8.89 12.30
C TYR A 275 6.41 -9.33 11.03
N PHE A 276 6.26 -10.65 10.84
CA PHE A 276 5.52 -11.19 9.70
C PHE A 276 4.06 -10.80 9.73
N LEU A 277 3.42 -10.78 10.90
CA LEU A 277 2.05 -10.30 11.01
C LEU A 277 1.96 -8.80 10.69
N ALA A 278 2.88 -7.97 11.18
CA ALA A 278 2.85 -6.52 10.99
C ALA A 278 3.11 -6.10 9.53
N ASN A 279 4.11 -6.71 8.91
CA ASN A 279 4.52 -6.37 7.54
C ASN A 279 3.81 -7.21 6.48
N HIS A 280 3.29 -8.40 6.83
CA HIS A 280 3.07 -9.44 5.83
C HIS A 280 1.88 -10.43 6.00
N CYS A 281 1.15 -10.61 7.11
CA CYS A 281 0.24 -11.78 7.16
C CYS A 281 -1.23 -11.51 6.77
N SER A 282 -1.82 -12.45 6.01
CA SER A 282 -3.26 -12.53 5.69
C SER A 282 -4.17 -12.69 6.92
N ALA A 283 -3.65 -13.17 8.05
CA ALA A 283 -4.37 -13.27 9.31
C ALA A 283 -4.20 -12.05 10.23
N SER A 284 -3.33 -11.09 9.90
CA SER A 284 -3.10 -9.88 10.70
C SER A 284 -2.76 -8.70 9.81
N LEU A 285 -3.77 -8.29 9.05
CA LEU A 285 -3.83 -7.15 8.15
C LEU A 285 -3.09 -5.89 8.64
N ARG A 286 -2.04 -5.44 7.97
CA ARG A 286 -1.64 -4.03 8.01
C ARG A 286 -1.12 -3.54 6.67
N VAL A 287 0.18 -3.60 6.38
CA VAL A 287 0.78 -2.81 5.29
C VAL A 287 0.33 -3.28 3.91
N VAL A 288 0.71 -4.50 3.49
CA VAL A 288 0.41 -5.00 2.13
C VAL A 288 -1.08 -5.05 1.85
N LEU A 289 -1.92 -5.52 2.78
CA LEU A 289 -3.37 -5.48 2.58
C LEU A 289 -3.87 -4.04 2.42
N THR A 290 -3.47 -3.13 3.31
CA THR A 290 -4.00 -1.76 3.32
C THR A 290 -3.58 -1.04 2.05
N THR A 291 -2.30 -1.08 1.70
CA THR A 291 -1.78 -0.42 0.50
C THR A 291 -2.28 -1.08 -0.78
N PHE A 292 -2.37 -2.41 -0.84
CA PHE A 292 -2.95 -3.10 -1.99
C PHE A 292 -4.41 -2.72 -2.19
N LEU A 293 -5.23 -2.72 -1.13
CA LEU A 293 -6.63 -2.32 -1.27
C LEU A 293 -6.76 -0.84 -1.67
N GLN A 294 -5.96 0.03 -1.08
CA GLN A 294 -5.95 1.47 -1.38
C GLN A 294 -5.65 1.78 -2.86
N HIS A 295 -4.85 0.94 -3.52
CA HIS A 295 -4.35 1.16 -4.88
C HIS A 295 -4.87 0.19 -5.94
N SER A 296 -5.40 -0.96 -5.54
CA SER A 296 -5.86 -2.02 -6.43
C SER A 296 -7.34 -2.31 -6.18
N ASP A 297 -8.17 -1.81 -7.08
CA ASP A 297 -9.59 -2.11 -7.15
C ASP A 297 -10.04 -2.21 -8.62
N PRO A 298 -10.94 -3.15 -8.97
CA PRO A 298 -11.39 -3.33 -10.36
C PRO A 298 -12.07 -2.09 -10.96
N THR A 299 -12.59 -1.20 -10.11
CA THR A 299 -13.31 0.00 -10.53
C THR A 299 -12.45 1.25 -10.58
N LEU A 300 -11.15 1.14 -10.26
CA LEU A 300 -10.18 2.23 -10.36
C LEU A 300 -9.46 2.24 -11.71
N PRO A 301 -9.29 3.43 -12.32
CA PRO A 301 -8.58 3.60 -13.57
C PRO A 301 -7.06 3.56 -13.37
N HIS A 302 -6.35 3.11 -14.39
CA HIS A 302 -4.95 3.41 -14.60
C HIS A 302 -4.81 4.26 -15.86
N TYR A 303 -3.79 5.11 -15.90
CA TYR A 303 -3.62 6.10 -16.96
C TYR A 303 -2.28 5.93 -17.65
N ARG A 304 -2.29 6.17 -18.96
CA ARG A 304 -1.07 6.38 -19.75
C ARG A 304 -0.74 7.87 -19.80
N SER A 305 0.48 8.19 -20.27
CA SER A 305 1.01 9.55 -20.31
C SER A 305 0.06 10.60 -20.90
N GLY A 306 -0.77 10.23 -21.89
CA GLY A 306 -1.68 11.17 -22.56
C GLY A 306 -2.86 11.67 -21.71
N GLU A 307 -3.34 10.88 -20.74
CA GLU A 307 -4.48 11.25 -19.88
C GLU A 307 -4.11 11.39 -18.40
N TRP A 308 -2.89 11.01 -18.03
CA TRP A 308 -2.45 11.11 -16.64
C TRP A 308 -2.19 12.57 -16.26
N ASN A 309 -2.69 12.96 -15.09
CA ASN A 309 -2.25 14.16 -14.38
C ASN A 309 -2.31 13.88 -12.87
N PHE A 310 -1.72 14.76 -12.06
CA PHE A 310 -1.65 14.57 -10.61
C PHE A 310 -3.02 14.35 -9.95
N ILE A 311 -4.05 15.11 -10.36
CA ILE A 311 -5.40 15.00 -9.79
C ILE A 311 -6.02 13.63 -10.08
N ARG A 312 -5.94 13.19 -11.33
CA ARG A 312 -6.46 11.90 -11.77
C ARG A 312 -5.72 10.74 -11.12
N GLY A 313 -4.40 10.87 -10.95
CA GLY A 313 -3.57 9.92 -10.23
C GLY A 313 -3.91 9.84 -8.73
N ALA A 314 -4.03 10.99 -8.06
CA ALA A 314 -4.45 11.04 -6.65
C ALA A 314 -5.86 10.45 -6.45
N ASN A 315 -6.77 10.67 -7.42
CA ASN A 315 -8.11 10.08 -7.40
C ASN A 315 -8.14 8.59 -7.75
N ALA A 316 -7.05 8.01 -8.26
CA ALA A 316 -6.94 6.58 -8.55
C ALA A 316 -6.64 5.75 -7.28
N THR A 317 -7.19 6.18 -6.15
CA THR A 317 -7.09 5.52 -4.86
C THR A 317 -8.47 5.43 -4.22
N VAL A 318 -8.62 4.63 -3.17
CA VAL A 318 -9.92 4.35 -2.57
C VAL A 318 -9.83 4.20 -1.06
N ASP A 319 -10.76 4.86 -0.37
CA ASP A 319 -10.87 4.83 1.08
C ASP A 319 -11.73 3.66 1.54
N ARG A 320 -11.26 2.94 2.56
CA ARG A 320 -11.97 1.81 3.19
C ARG A 320 -11.83 1.83 4.70
N PRO A 321 -12.84 1.37 5.45
CA PRO A 321 -12.77 1.25 6.90
C PRO A 321 -11.99 0.00 7.32
N VAL A 322 -10.69 -0.06 7.02
CA VAL A 322 -9.83 -1.22 7.30
C VAL A 322 -9.87 -1.52 8.80
N LEU A 323 -10.37 -2.69 9.21
CA LEU A 323 -10.57 -3.08 10.62
C LEU A 323 -11.43 -2.10 11.46
N GLY A 324 -12.21 -1.21 10.82
CA GLY A 324 -13.05 -0.23 11.49
C GLY A 324 -12.29 0.60 12.53
N TRP A 325 -12.86 0.73 13.73
CA TRP A 325 -12.26 1.56 14.80
C TRP A 325 -10.87 1.08 15.22
N ILE A 326 -10.60 -0.23 15.14
CA ILE A 326 -9.31 -0.79 15.51
C ILE A 326 -8.25 -0.28 14.53
N GLY A 327 -8.52 -0.36 13.23
CA GLY A 327 -7.59 0.17 12.22
C GLY A 327 -7.38 1.66 12.38
N ARG A 328 -8.45 2.43 12.62
CA ARG A 328 -8.33 3.88 12.82
C ARG A 328 -7.46 4.25 14.03
N PHE A 329 -7.54 3.50 15.13
CA PHE A 329 -6.74 3.76 16.33
C PHE A 329 -5.27 3.36 16.17
N PHE A 330 -5.02 2.15 15.66
CA PHE A 330 -3.68 1.55 15.60
C PHE A 330 -2.91 1.95 14.34
N LEU A 331 -3.57 1.99 13.18
CA LEU A 331 -2.94 2.27 11.88
C LEU A 331 -3.04 3.74 11.48
N HIS A 332 -3.48 4.58 12.42
CA HIS A 332 -3.71 6.01 12.22
C HIS A 332 -4.73 6.27 11.09
N ASN A 333 -5.11 7.53 10.88
CA ASN A 333 -6.16 7.86 9.91
C ASN A 333 -5.76 7.57 8.46
N VAL A 334 -4.47 7.48 8.14
CA VAL A 334 -3.97 7.20 6.79
C VAL A 334 -4.53 5.90 6.20
N SER A 335 -4.81 4.92 7.05
CA SER A 335 -5.44 3.65 6.64
C SER A 335 -6.88 3.80 6.14
N HIS A 336 -7.56 4.89 6.49
CA HIS A 336 -8.98 5.16 6.20
C HIS A 336 -9.20 6.36 5.30
N ASP A 337 -8.29 7.33 5.32
CA ASP A 337 -8.37 8.65 4.71
C ASP A 337 -7.23 8.82 3.67
N HIS A 338 -7.03 7.79 2.86
CA HIS A 338 -5.92 7.64 1.93
C HIS A 338 -6.08 8.45 0.64
N VAL A 339 -7.30 8.62 0.16
CA VAL A 339 -7.58 9.54 -0.95
C VAL A 339 -7.11 10.95 -0.55
N ALA A 340 -7.48 11.40 0.66
CA ALA A 340 -7.02 12.69 1.18
C ALA A 340 -5.50 12.77 1.32
N HIS A 341 -4.88 11.68 1.77
CA HIS A 341 -3.43 11.55 1.82
C HIS A 341 -2.78 11.68 0.44
N HIS A 342 -3.36 11.15 -0.62
CA HIS A 342 -2.82 11.27 -1.98
C HIS A 342 -2.95 12.67 -2.57
N TYR A 343 -4.08 13.34 -2.33
CA TYR A 343 -4.25 14.74 -2.75
C TYR A 343 -3.31 15.69 -1.98
N PHE A 344 -3.12 15.44 -0.69
CA PHE A 344 -2.37 16.32 0.20
C PHE A 344 -1.47 15.52 1.16
N SER A 345 -0.42 14.91 0.61
CA SER A 345 0.49 14.05 1.40
C SER A 345 1.24 14.77 2.52
N ARG A 346 1.26 16.11 2.51
CA ARG A 346 1.85 16.94 3.56
C ARG A 346 0.89 17.31 4.70
N VAL A 347 -0.36 16.87 4.64
CA VAL A 347 -1.32 17.05 5.72
C VAL A 347 -1.08 15.98 6.78
N PRO A 348 -0.91 16.36 8.06
CA PRO A 348 -0.77 15.38 9.14
C PRO A 348 -1.97 14.44 9.24
N PHE A 349 -1.71 13.17 9.52
CA PHE A 349 -2.76 12.17 9.66
C PHE A 349 -3.91 12.55 10.62
N TYR A 350 -3.65 13.30 11.70
CA TYR A 350 -4.72 13.73 12.61
C TYR A 350 -5.69 14.75 11.98
N ASN A 351 -5.29 15.42 10.90
CA ASN A 351 -6.14 16.34 10.13
C ASN A 351 -6.74 15.71 8.87
N GLN A 352 -6.26 14.54 8.43
CA GLN A 352 -6.80 13.83 7.26
C GLN A 352 -8.32 13.60 7.30
N PRO A 353 -8.96 13.27 8.45
CA PRO A 353 -10.42 13.12 8.49
C PRO A 353 -11.19 14.40 8.11
N THR A 354 -10.62 15.58 8.43
CA THR A 354 -11.21 16.87 8.04
C THR A 354 -11.02 17.09 6.54
N THR A 355 -9.82 16.80 6.02
CA THR A 355 -9.52 16.87 4.58
C THR A 355 -10.43 15.96 3.77
N THR A 356 -10.68 14.74 4.23
CA THR A 356 -11.59 13.78 3.59
C THR A 356 -13.00 14.32 3.47
N LYS A 357 -13.52 14.99 4.51
CA LYS A 357 -14.87 15.59 4.46
C LYS A 357 -14.96 16.65 3.36
N VAL A 358 -13.98 17.55 3.29
CA VAL A 358 -13.91 18.58 2.24
C VAL A 358 -13.78 17.94 0.85
N LEU A 359 -12.92 16.93 0.69
CA LEU A 359 -12.75 16.25 -0.59
C LEU A 359 -14.01 15.54 -1.07
N LYS A 360 -14.78 14.93 -0.16
CA LYS A 360 -16.09 14.35 -0.49
C LYS A 360 -17.05 15.38 -1.06
N GLU A 361 -17.05 16.60 -0.51
CA GLU A 361 -17.91 17.69 -1.00
C GLU A 361 -17.46 18.21 -2.37
N VAL A 362 -16.14 18.32 -2.60
CA VAL A 362 -15.60 18.85 -3.88
C VAL A 362 -15.65 17.82 -5.00
N LEU A 363 -15.34 16.56 -4.72
CA LEU A 363 -15.27 15.50 -5.73
C LEU A 363 -16.64 14.86 -6.01
N GLY A 364 -17.58 14.95 -5.07
CA GLY A 364 -18.92 14.35 -5.20
C GLY A 364 -18.85 12.89 -5.59
N ASP A 365 -19.50 12.54 -6.71
CA ASP A 365 -19.58 11.18 -7.25
C ASP A 365 -18.22 10.59 -7.68
N HIS A 366 -17.19 11.42 -7.84
CA HIS A 366 -15.84 10.94 -8.16
C HIS A 366 -15.03 10.52 -6.94
N TYR A 367 -15.50 10.79 -5.72
CA TYR A 367 -14.82 10.35 -4.51
C TYR A 367 -14.96 8.83 -4.32
N ASN A 368 -13.83 8.17 -4.15
CA ASN A 368 -13.76 6.72 -4.11
C ASN A 368 -13.85 6.18 -2.67
N TYR A 369 -14.99 5.61 -2.32
CA TYR A 369 -15.21 4.93 -1.04
C TYR A 369 -15.71 3.52 -1.24
N ASP A 370 -15.28 2.60 -0.38
CA ASP A 370 -15.80 1.23 -0.35
C ASP A 370 -15.88 0.71 1.09
N SER A 371 -17.11 0.54 1.60
CA SER A 371 -17.36 0.03 2.95
C SER A 371 -17.36 -1.50 3.07
N THR A 372 -17.02 -2.21 1.98
CA THR A 372 -16.95 -3.68 1.94
C THR A 372 -15.98 -4.20 2.99
N ASN A 373 -16.29 -5.36 3.60
CA ASN A 373 -15.35 -6.01 4.53
C ASN A 373 -13.97 -6.17 3.86
N CYS A 374 -12.93 -5.67 4.50
CA CYS A 374 -11.58 -5.61 3.90
C CYS A 374 -11.01 -6.97 3.46
N PHE A 375 -11.35 -8.07 4.14
CA PHE A 375 -10.91 -9.41 3.72
C PHE A 375 -11.65 -9.88 2.47
N TYR A 376 -12.95 -9.62 2.39
CA TYR A 376 -13.74 -9.93 1.20
C TYR A 376 -13.32 -9.04 0.02
N ALA A 377 -13.10 -7.74 0.26
CA ALA A 377 -12.55 -6.82 -0.75
C ALA A 377 -11.16 -7.26 -1.22
N LEU A 378 -10.30 -7.75 -0.32
CA LEU A 378 -8.98 -8.28 -0.69
C LEU A 378 -9.11 -9.48 -1.61
N TRP A 379 -9.96 -10.43 -1.26
CA TRP A 379 -10.23 -11.59 -2.10
C TRP A 379 -10.79 -11.17 -3.47
N ARG A 380 -11.72 -10.23 -3.51
CA ARG A 380 -12.30 -9.67 -4.74
C ARG A 380 -11.22 -9.01 -5.60
N SER A 381 -10.50 -8.01 -5.08
CA SER A 381 -9.45 -7.31 -5.82
C SER A 381 -8.36 -8.27 -6.30
N PHE A 382 -7.93 -9.22 -5.47
CA PHE A 382 -6.92 -10.21 -5.87
C PHE A 382 -7.37 -11.07 -7.06
N ASN A 383 -8.65 -11.44 -7.14
CA ASN A 383 -9.17 -12.28 -8.22
C ASN A 383 -9.62 -11.46 -9.45
N GLU A 384 -10.02 -10.20 -9.28
CA GLU A 384 -10.52 -9.35 -10.36
C GLU A 384 -9.44 -8.46 -10.99
N CYS A 385 -8.34 -8.17 -10.28
CA CYS A 385 -7.23 -7.35 -10.76
C CYS A 385 -6.09 -8.19 -11.35
N GLN A 386 -6.30 -8.81 -12.53
CA GLN A 386 -5.26 -9.69 -13.12
C GLN A 386 -4.29 -8.93 -14.04
N PHE A 387 -4.81 -8.21 -15.02
CA PHE A 387 -4.00 -7.52 -16.03
C PHE A 387 -4.77 -6.36 -16.66
N VAL A 388 -4.09 -5.54 -17.44
CA VAL A 388 -4.70 -4.46 -18.24
C VAL A 388 -4.35 -4.59 -19.72
N GLU A 389 -5.12 -3.88 -20.55
CA GLU A 389 -4.89 -3.83 -21.99
C GLU A 389 -3.70 -2.94 -22.36
N PRO A 390 -2.91 -3.32 -23.39
CA PRO A 390 -1.79 -2.51 -23.85
C PRO A 390 -2.28 -1.22 -24.53
N GLU A 391 -3.44 -1.29 -25.20
CA GLU A 391 -4.04 -0.12 -25.87
C GLU A 391 -5.00 0.66 -24.96
N GLY A 392 -5.16 1.95 -25.27
CA GLY A 392 -6.07 2.86 -24.57
C GLY A 392 -5.36 3.79 -23.57
N ASP A 393 -5.82 5.03 -23.49
CA ASP A 393 -5.22 6.03 -22.59
C ASP A 393 -5.64 5.87 -21.13
N ILE A 394 -6.84 5.33 -20.91
CA ILE A 394 -7.41 5.01 -19.59
C ILE A 394 -7.78 3.54 -19.64
N VAL A 395 -7.16 2.74 -18.78
CA VAL A 395 -7.32 1.29 -18.74
C VAL A 395 -7.81 0.84 -17.37
N PHE A 396 -8.57 -0.25 -17.36
CA PHE A 396 -9.07 -0.88 -16.14
C PHE A 396 -8.54 -2.31 -16.07
N TYR A 397 -8.44 -2.82 -14.85
CA TYR A 397 -8.15 -4.23 -14.65
C TYR A 397 -9.21 -5.11 -15.32
N LYS A 398 -8.73 -6.17 -15.96
CA LYS A 398 -9.52 -7.31 -16.39
C LYS A 398 -9.35 -8.47 -15.42
N ASN A 399 -10.45 -9.16 -15.17
CA ASN A 399 -10.46 -10.37 -14.37
C ASN A 399 -9.97 -11.58 -15.18
N LYS A 400 -9.94 -12.75 -14.54
CA LYS A 400 -9.57 -14.04 -15.15
C LYS A 400 -10.43 -14.50 -16.34
N ASN A 401 -11.53 -13.80 -16.64
CA ASN A 401 -12.36 -14.06 -17.82
C ASN A 401 -12.18 -12.99 -18.92
N GLY A 402 -11.20 -12.08 -18.77
CA GLY A 402 -10.98 -10.98 -19.71
C GLY A 402 -12.00 -9.84 -19.61
N VAL A 403 -12.79 -9.78 -18.54
CA VAL A 403 -13.87 -8.80 -18.37
C VAL A 403 -13.44 -7.66 -17.45
N VAL A 404 -13.68 -6.42 -17.88
CA VAL A 404 -13.50 -5.23 -17.04
C VAL A 404 -14.69 -5.03 -16.10
N ALA A 405 -14.44 -4.57 -14.88
CA ALA A 405 -15.53 -4.28 -13.93
C ALA A 405 -16.24 -2.95 -14.24
N ARG A 406 -15.54 -2.01 -14.87
CA ARG A 406 -16.05 -0.67 -15.20
C ARG A 406 -15.46 -0.20 -16.53
N GLU A 407 -16.25 0.52 -17.32
CA GLU A 407 -15.85 1.04 -18.63
C GLU A 407 -15.84 2.57 -18.67
N VAL A 408 -14.94 3.12 -19.49
CA VAL A 408 -14.90 4.56 -19.80
C VAL A 408 -16.16 4.98 -20.57
N SER A 409 -16.73 6.14 -20.21
CA SER A 409 -17.90 6.73 -20.84
C SER A 409 -17.71 6.92 -22.37
N PRO A 410 -18.68 6.52 -23.22
CA PRO A 410 -18.59 6.65 -24.68
C PRO A 410 -18.39 8.10 -25.16
N THR A 411 -18.95 9.07 -24.44
CA THR A 411 -18.85 10.51 -24.72
C THR A 411 -17.40 11.00 -24.75
N MET A 412 -16.50 10.31 -24.03
CA MET A 412 -15.08 10.61 -24.04
C MET A 412 -14.34 9.99 -25.24
N LYS A 413 -14.76 8.80 -25.70
CA LYS A 413 -14.18 8.16 -26.90
C LYS A 413 -14.43 8.99 -28.16
N SER A 414 -15.57 9.69 -28.24
CA SER A 414 -15.91 10.58 -29.36
C SER A 414 -15.13 11.90 -29.37
N LEU A 415 -14.70 12.41 -28.21
CA LEU A 415 -13.90 13.66 -28.14
C LEU A 415 -12.45 13.49 -28.65
N LYS A 416 -11.97 12.25 -28.74
CA LYS A 416 -10.62 11.90 -29.22
C LYS A 416 -10.56 11.32 -30.62
N ALA A 417 -11.70 11.20 -31.32
CA ALA A 417 -11.71 10.84 -32.73
C ALA A 417 -11.25 12.02 -33.59
N VAL A 418 -9.98 12.42 -33.42
CA VAL A 418 -9.25 13.15 -34.45
C VAL A 418 -9.02 12.13 -35.58
N PRO A 419 -9.37 12.46 -36.85
CA PRO A 419 -9.15 11.54 -37.96
C PRO A 419 -7.68 11.11 -38.01
N PRO A 420 -7.37 9.87 -38.46
CA PRO A 420 -5.99 9.46 -38.64
C PRO A 420 -5.28 10.50 -39.52
N ALA A 421 -4.18 11.06 -39.01
CA ALA A 421 -3.34 11.95 -39.77
C ALA A 421 -2.95 11.23 -41.07
N VAL A 422 -3.30 11.87 -42.19
CA VAL A 422 -3.04 11.40 -43.54
C VAL A 422 -1.55 11.07 -43.65
N THR A 423 -1.26 9.80 -43.92
CA THR A 423 0.06 9.31 -44.30
C THR A 423 0.42 9.78 -45.70
N GLU A 424 1.33 10.75 -45.83
CA GLU A 424 2.26 10.97 -46.95
C GLU A 424 3.39 11.89 -46.42
N ARG A 425 4.71 11.74 -46.62
CA ARG A 425 5.67 10.75 -47.14
C ARG A 425 7.09 11.29 -46.71
N PRO A 426 8.21 10.58 -46.95
CA PRO A 426 9.49 10.72 -46.23
C PRO A 426 10.44 11.80 -46.79
N GLU A 427 11.50 12.05 -46.00
CA GLU A 427 12.75 12.79 -46.30
C GLU A 427 12.68 14.32 -46.23
N LEU A 428 13.40 14.93 -45.26
CA LEU A 428 14.50 15.89 -45.49
C LEU A 428 14.95 16.60 -44.19
N VAL A 429 16.25 16.44 -43.93
CA VAL A 429 17.20 17.42 -43.38
C VAL A 429 17.32 17.57 -41.85
N ALA A 430 18.43 17.01 -41.39
CA ALA A 430 19.17 17.40 -40.21
C ALA A 430 19.52 18.90 -40.18
N HIS A 431 19.32 19.57 -39.05
CA HIS A 431 20.26 20.56 -38.49
C HIS A 431 19.80 21.04 -37.11
N LEU A 432 20.78 21.50 -36.32
CA LEU A 432 20.69 22.23 -35.05
C LEU A 432 20.97 21.41 -33.77
N THR A 433 22.17 20.85 -33.72
CA THR A 433 23.10 21.14 -32.61
C THR A 433 23.50 22.61 -32.67
N GLU A 434 23.13 23.38 -31.64
CA GLU A 434 23.81 24.55 -31.04
C GLU A 434 22.76 25.46 -30.38
N MET A 435 22.55 25.26 -29.07
CA MET A 435 22.43 26.26 -28.00
C MET A 435 22.32 25.58 -26.64
#